data_AF-A0A2M8Q6X5-F1
#
_entry.id   AF-A0A2M8Q6X5-F1
#
_cell.length_a   1.000
_cell.length_b   1.000
_cell.length_c   1.000
_cell.angle_alpha   90.00
_cell.angle_beta   90.00
_cell.angle_gamma   90.00
#
_symmetry.space_group_name_H-M   'P 1'
#
loop_
_entity.id
_entity.type
_entity.pdbx_description
1 polymer ?
#
loop_
_entity_poly.entity_id
_entity_poly.type
_entity_poly.pdbx_seq_one_letter_code
_entity_poly.pdbx_strand_id
1 'polypeptide(L)'
;MVDAEVQHDDVGLPFLGGRTLKGLLGAECADILYALERGRPEQMERWRTAENRLFGRSGAALEGQSILHVGAARLPKDLRRALRQDIRRGRLTPTEVLDTVTALRRQTAMDAWGAPMENTLRTMRVILRGTTFW
;
A
#
# COMPACT_ATOMS: atom_id res chain seq x y z
N MET A 1 9.57 0.77 -20.29
CA MET A 1 9.46 1.88 -19.32
C MET A 1 8.19 1.64 -18.51
N VAL A 2 8.26 1.77 -17.19
CA VAL A 2 7.13 1.53 -16.26
C VAL A 2 6.87 2.85 -15.56
N ASP A 3 5.63 3.33 -15.62
CA ASP A 3 5.22 4.63 -15.05
C ASP A 3 4.92 4.54 -13.55
N ALA A 4 4.46 3.39 -13.07
CA ALA A 4 4.22 3.13 -11.66
C ALA A 4 4.78 1.77 -11.26
N GLU A 5 5.64 1.75 -10.24
CA GLU A 5 6.33 0.56 -9.76
C GLU A 5 5.82 0.15 -8.37
N VAL A 6 5.85 -1.14 -8.06
CA VAL A 6 5.49 -1.66 -6.75
C VAL A 6 6.68 -1.55 -5.80
N GLN A 7 6.42 -1.37 -4.50
CA GLN A 7 7.48 -1.46 -3.50
C GLN A 7 7.97 -2.91 -3.40
N HIS A 8 9.28 -3.12 -3.48
CA HIS A 8 9.90 -4.43 -3.33
C HIS A 8 11.21 -4.35 -2.53
N ASP A 9 11.61 -5.47 -1.94
CA ASP A 9 12.83 -5.58 -1.15
C ASP A 9 14.07 -5.92 -2.00
N ASP A 10 15.19 -6.18 -1.32
CA ASP A 10 16.51 -6.48 -1.89
C ASP A 10 16.55 -7.75 -2.74
N VAL A 11 15.57 -8.64 -2.58
CA VAL A 11 15.45 -9.86 -3.39
C VAL A 11 14.34 -9.80 -4.43
N GLY A 12 13.70 -8.64 -4.60
CA GLY A 12 12.61 -8.46 -5.56
C GLY A 12 11.23 -8.91 -5.04
N LEU A 13 11.09 -9.25 -3.76
CA LEU A 13 9.78 -9.56 -3.19
C LEU A 13 9.02 -8.28 -2.87
N PRO A 14 7.76 -8.13 -3.33
CA PRO A 14 6.96 -6.96 -3.01
C PRO A 14 6.63 -6.90 -1.52
N PHE A 15 6.31 -5.71 -1.02
CA PHE A 15 5.77 -5.52 0.32
C PHE A 15 4.81 -4.33 0.37
N LEU A 16 3.95 -4.30 1.38
CA LEU A 16 3.05 -3.18 1.64
C LEU A 16 3.60 -2.36 2.81
N GLY A 17 3.94 -1.10 2.57
CA GLY A 17 4.48 -0.22 3.60
C GLY A 17 3.49 0.02 4.74
N GLY A 18 3.93 -0.18 5.98
CA GLY A 18 3.07 0.01 7.17
C GLY A 18 2.54 1.43 7.32
N ARG A 19 3.34 2.44 6.90
CA ARG A 19 2.90 3.84 6.83
C ARG A 19 1.74 4.03 5.84
N THR A 20 1.83 3.43 4.66
CA THR A 20 0.78 3.49 3.63
C THR A 20 -0.49 2.81 4.13
N LEU A 21 -0.38 1.60 4.68
CA LEU A 21 -1.50 0.86 5.25
C LEU A 21 -2.19 1.65 6.37
N LYS A 22 -1.41 2.20 7.32
CA LYS A 22 -1.95 3.04 8.38
C LYS A 22 -2.62 4.30 7.86
N GLY A 23 -2.05 4.93 6.83
CA GLY A 23 -2.64 6.10 6.18
C GLY A 23 -3.99 5.80 5.54
N LEU A 24 -4.11 4.66 4.83
CA LEU A 24 -5.38 4.20 4.27
C LEU A 24 -6.42 3.94 5.37
N LEU A 25 -6.06 3.21 6.42
CA LEU A 25 -6.96 2.96 7.55
C LEU A 25 -7.42 4.26 8.24
N GLY A 26 -6.53 5.24 8.37
CA GLY A 26 -6.87 6.55 8.92
C GLY A 26 -7.84 7.33 8.01
N ALA A 27 -7.62 7.30 6.70
CA ALA A 27 -8.51 7.95 5.72
C ALA A 27 -9.92 7.34 5.75
N GLU A 28 -10.03 6.01 5.69
CA GLU A 28 -11.32 5.31 5.79
C GLU A 28 -12.03 5.59 7.14
N CYS A 29 -11.26 5.69 8.23
CA CYS A 29 -11.82 6.05 9.53
C CYS A 29 -12.41 7.46 9.51
N ALA A 30 -11.72 8.44 8.93
CA ALA A 30 -12.22 9.81 8.80
C ALA A 30 -13.53 9.86 7.98
N ASP A 31 -13.62 9.09 6.90
CA ASP A 31 -14.83 9.01 6.07
C ASP A 31 -16.02 8.43 6.85
N ILE A 32 -15.78 7.38 7.65
CA ILE A 32 -16.80 6.81 8.54
C ILE A 32 -17.26 7.85 9.57
N LEU A 33 -16.34 8.58 10.20
CA LEU A 33 -16.69 9.60 11.18
C LEU A 33 -17.49 10.74 10.57
N TYR A 34 -17.12 11.18 9.37
CA TYR A 34 -17.87 12.18 8.61
C TYR A 34 -19.31 11.73 8.36
N ALA A 35 -19.51 10.47 7.98
CA ALA A 35 -20.85 9.92 7.77
C ALA A 35 -21.67 9.84 9.08
N LEU A 36 -21.03 9.46 10.20
CA LEU A 36 -21.69 9.31 11.50
C LEU A 36 -22.04 10.65 12.17
N GLU A 37 -21.37 11.75 11.83
CA GLU A 37 -21.63 13.09 12.37
C GLU A 37 -23.08 13.52 12.22
N ARG A 38 -23.70 13.15 11.10
CA ARG A 38 -25.11 13.46 10.82
C ARG A 38 -26.09 12.65 11.66
N GLY A 39 -25.70 11.44 12.09
CA GLY A 39 -26.58 10.50 12.77
C GLY A 39 -26.56 10.62 14.29
N ARG A 40 -25.41 10.97 14.88
CA ARG A 40 -25.19 11.08 16.34
C ARG A 40 -24.14 12.15 16.67
N PRO A 41 -24.46 13.44 16.45
CA PRO A 41 -23.51 14.52 16.69
C PRO A 41 -23.01 14.57 18.15
N GLU A 42 -23.83 14.14 19.10
CA GLU A 42 -23.49 14.11 20.53
C GLU A 42 -22.35 13.14 20.88
N GLN A 43 -22.05 12.16 20.00
CA GLN A 43 -20.95 11.20 20.20
C GLN A 43 -19.65 11.62 19.49
N MET A 44 -19.68 12.71 18.71
CA MET A 44 -18.59 13.05 17.80
C MET A 44 -17.27 13.33 18.53
N GLU A 45 -17.32 14.02 19.66
CA GLU A 45 -16.12 14.32 20.46
C GLU A 45 -15.42 13.04 20.93
N ARG A 46 -16.20 12.08 21.42
CA ARG A 46 -15.70 10.76 21.84
C ARG A 46 -15.03 10.02 20.68
N TRP A 47 -15.63 10.05 19.50
CA TRP A 47 -15.09 9.35 18.33
C TRP A 47 -13.84 10.03 17.77
N ARG A 48 -13.82 11.35 17.66
CA ARG A 48 -12.61 12.11 17.30
C ARG A 48 -11.49 11.87 18.31
N THR A 49 -11.81 11.74 19.59
CA THR A 49 -10.81 11.39 20.63
C THR A 49 -10.22 10.00 20.38
N ALA A 50 -11.06 9.01 20.05
CA ALA A 50 -10.62 7.66 19.72
C ALA A 50 -9.76 7.62 18.44
N GLU A 51 -10.16 8.32 17.37
CA GLU A 51 -9.40 8.46 16.13
C GLU A 51 -8.01 9.05 16.39
N ASN A 52 -7.95 10.18 17.09
CA ASN A 52 -6.69 10.85 17.43
C ASN A 52 -5.78 9.96 18.28
N ARG A 53 -6.35 9.18 19.20
CA ARG A 53 -5.59 8.20 19.99
C ARG A 53 -5.04 7.08 19.12
N LEU A 54 -5.85 6.54 18.20
CA LEU A 54 -5.47 5.44 17.31
C LEU A 54 -4.41 5.85 16.29
N PHE A 55 -4.63 6.95 15.57
CA PHE A 55 -3.82 7.33 14.41
C PHE A 55 -2.80 8.44 14.70
N GLY A 56 -2.96 9.17 15.81
CA GLY A 56 -2.13 10.31 16.20
C GLY A 56 -2.60 11.63 15.59
N ARG A 57 -2.03 12.75 16.06
CA ARG A 57 -2.27 14.10 15.51
C ARG A 57 -1.03 14.64 14.81
N SER A 58 -1.18 15.09 13.56
CA SER A 58 -0.12 15.79 12.83
C SER A 58 0.24 17.11 13.53
N GLY A 59 1.52 17.37 13.75
CA GLY A 59 2.03 18.61 14.36
C GLY A 59 2.08 18.64 15.90
N ALA A 60 1.60 17.59 16.59
CA ALA A 60 1.73 17.49 18.03
C ALA A 60 3.11 16.91 18.39
N ALA A 61 4.07 17.79 18.70
CA ALA A 61 5.33 17.39 19.30
C ALA A 61 5.05 16.67 20.63
N LEU A 62 5.52 15.43 20.73
CA LEU A 62 5.52 14.55 21.93
C LEU A 62 4.16 14.09 22.51
N GLU A 63 3.10 14.89 22.54
CA GLU A 63 1.82 14.52 23.19
C GLU A 63 0.78 13.83 22.27
N GLY A 64 1.05 13.72 20.97
CA GLY A 64 0.11 13.18 19.97
C GLY A 64 0.47 11.81 19.37
N GLN A 65 1.25 10.99 20.09
CA GLN A 65 1.68 9.69 19.56
C GLN A 65 0.50 8.71 19.45
N SER A 66 0.36 8.15 18.25
CA SER A 66 -0.64 7.12 17.94
C SER A 66 -0.37 5.83 18.71
N ILE A 67 -1.41 5.17 19.22
CA ILE A 67 -1.25 3.84 19.84
C ILE A 67 -1.23 2.70 18.81
N LEU A 68 -1.71 2.94 17.57
CA LEU A 68 -1.69 1.92 16.52
C LEU A 68 -0.36 1.93 15.78
N HIS A 69 0.32 0.78 15.79
CA HIS A 69 1.54 0.54 15.01
C HIS A 69 1.26 -0.49 13.93
N VAL A 70 1.49 -0.12 12.67
CA VAL A 70 1.32 -1.01 11.52
C VAL A 70 2.69 -1.29 10.92
N GLY A 71 3.10 -2.56 10.94
CA GLY A 71 4.32 -3.03 10.32
C GLY A 71 4.20 -3.08 8.79
N ALA A 72 5.34 -3.23 8.11
CA ALA A 72 5.31 -3.54 6.68
C ALA A 72 4.82 -4.99 6.49
N ALA A 73 3.76 -5.17 5.71
CA ALA A 73 3.24 -6.49 5.39
C ALA A 73 4.12 -7.13 4.29
N ARG A 74 4.68 -8.30 4.56
CA ARG A 74 5.74 -8.91 3.74
C ARG A 74 5.41 -10.37 3.42
N LEU A 75 6.04 -10.90 2.37
CA LEU A 75 6.04 -12.34 2.11
C LEU A 75 6.86 -13.10 3.17
N PRO A 76 6.62 -14.42 3.33
CA PRO A 76 7.24 -15.24 4.38
C PRO A 76 8.77 -15.12 4.44
N LYS A 77 9.31 -15.05 5.67
CA LYS A 77 10.75 -14.90 5.92
C LYS A 77 11.58 -16.05 5.33
N ASP A 78 11.04 -17.27 5.37
CA ASP A 78 11.73 -18.46 4.87
C ASP A 78 11.88 -18.43 3.35
N LEU A 79 10.84 -17.98 2.63
CA LEU A 79 10.91 -17.74 1.18
C LEU A 79 11.98 -16.70 0.85
N ARG A 80 11.99 -15.56 1.55
CA ARG A 80 13.02 -14.53 1.37
C ARG A 80 14.43 -15.09 1.60
N ARG A 81 14.61 -15.91 2.63
CA ARG A 81 15.92 -16.54 2.93
C ARG A 81 16.36 -17.48 1.82
N ALA A 82 15.46 -18.31 1.30
CA ALA A 82 15.74 -19.21 0.17
C ALA A 82 16.15 -18.42 -1.09
N LEU A 83 15.36 -17.40 -1.45
CA LEU A 83 15.65 -16.53 -2.60
C LEU A 83 16.99 -15.81 -2.46
N ARG A 84 17.34 -15.29 -1.26
CA ARG A 84 18.68 -14.72 -1.02
C ARG A 84 19.79 -15.72 -1.31
N GLN A 85 19.61 -16.98 -0.96
CA GLN A 85 20.61 -18.01 -1.21
C GLN A 85 20.74 -18.30 -2.72
N ASP A 86 19.63 -18.37 -3.45
CA ASP A 86 19.62 -18.58 -4.89
C ASP A 86 20.26 -17.41 -5.65
N ILE A 87 19.96 -16.18 -5.22
CA ILE A 87 20.54 -14.96 -5.80
C ILE A 87 22.05 -14.92 -5.56
N ARG A 88 22.52 -15.22 -4.34
CA ARG A 88 23.97 -15.28 -4.04
C ARG A 88 24.71 -16.35 -4.86
N ARG A 89 24.00 -17.41 -5.25
CA ARG A 89 24.55 -18.50 -6.07
C ARG A 89 24.43 -18.22 -7.57
N GLY A 90 23.91 -17.05 -7.97
CA GLY A 90 23.73 -16.66 -9.37
C GLY A 90 22.67 -17.46 -10.11
N ARG A 91 21.76 -18.16 -9.40
CA ARG A 91 20.69 -18.95 -10.02
C ARG A 91 19.48 -18.12 -10.41
N LEU A 92 19.28 -17.01 -9.72
CA LEU A 92 18.18 -16.07 -9.91
C LEU A 92 18.71 -14.65 -9.73
N THR A 93 18.04 -13.70 -10.33
CA THR A 93 18.21 -12.28 -10.10
C THR A 93 17.01 -11.71 -9.32
N PRO A 94 17.17 -10.62 -8.56
CA PRO A 94 16.04 -9.94 -7.93
C PRO A 94 14.95 -9.55 -8.94
N THR A 95 15.32 -9.20 -10.18
CA THR A 95 14.39 -8.85 -11.25
C THR A 95 13.52 -10.04 -11.65
N GLU A 96 14.10 -11.23 -11.84
CA GLU A 96 13.34 -12.45 -12.16
C GLU A 96 12.37 -12.83 -11.03
N VAL A 97 12.77 -12.64 -9.78
CA VAL A 97 11.87 -12.80 -8.62
C VAL A 97 10.70 -11.83 -8.72
N LEU A 98 10.98 -10.54 -8.93
CA LEU A 98 9.96 -9.51 -9.03
C LEU A 98 8.98 -9.81 -10.16
N ASP A 99 9.48 -10.17 -11.35
CA ASP A 99 8.66 -10.51 -12.51
C ASP A 99 7.79 -11.75 -12.29
N THR A 100 8.20 -12.69 -11.43
CA THR A 100 7.41 -13.90 -11.11
C THR A 100 6.19 -13.60 -10.24
N VAL A 101 6.26 -12.56 -9.40
CA VAL A 101 5.20 -12.21 -8.42
C VAL A 101 4.43 -10.95 -8.81
N THR A 102 4.70 -10.40 -10.00
CA THR A 102 4.06 -9.20 -10.53
C THR A 102 3.70 -9.34 -11.99
N ALA A 103 2.93 -8.39 -12.52
CA ALA A 103 2.64 -8.25 -13.93
C ALA A 103 2.67 -6.78 -14.36
N LEU A 104 2.94 -6.51 -15.63
CA LEU A 104 2.78 -5.18 -16.21
C LEU A 104 1.37 -5.02 -16.78
N ARG A 105 0.61 -4.06 -16.26
CA ARG A 105 -0.68 -3.64 -16.79
C ARG A 105 -0.52 -2.34 -17.57
N ARG A 106 -1.20 -2.24 -18.70
CA ARG A 106 -1.25 -1.02 -19.51
C ARG A 106 -2.67 -0.50 -19.56
N GLN A 107 -2.83 0.81 -19.39
CA GLN A 107 -4.11 1.51 -19.41
C GLN A 107 -3.97 2.79 -20.21
N THR A 108 -5.01 3.19 -20.92
CA THR A 108 -5.09 4.46 -21.65
C THR A 108 -6.43 5.10 -21.34
N ALA A 109 -6.48 6.42 -21.31
CA ALA A 109 -7.75 7.12 -21.21
C ALA A 109 -8.49 7.01 -22.54
N MET A 110 -9.82 6.94 -22.46
CA MET A 110 -10.72 6.91 -23.61
C MET A 110 -11.53 8.20 -23.61
N ASP A 111 -11.76 8.78 -24.78
CA ASP A 111 -12.67 9.90 -24.93
C ASP A 111 -14.14 9.46 -24.83
N ALA A 112 -15.06 10.42 -24.95
CA ALA A 112 -16.50 10.15 -24.90
C ALA A 112 -17.01 9.20 -26.01
N TRP A 113 -16.23 9.00 -27.06
CA TRP A 113 -16.56 8.18 -28.24
C TRP A 113 -15.86 6.82 -28.23
N GLY A 114 -15.05 6.54 -27.19
CA GLY A 114 -14.29 5.31 -27.08
C GLY A 114 -13.02 5.29 -27.94
N ALA A 115 -12.48 6.44 -28.32
CA ALA A 115 -11.15 6.53 -28.93
C ALA A 115 -10.08 6.75 -27.85
N PRO A 116 -8.89 6.11 -27.97
CA PRO A 116 -7.78 6.36 -27.07
C PRO A 116 -7.31 7.82 -27.12
N MET A 117 -7.22 8.47 -25.96
CA MET A 117 -6.68 9.82 -25.85
C MET A 117 -5.16 9.79 -26.00
N GLU A 118 -4.61 10.73 -26.77
CA GLU A 118 -3.17 10.86 -26.99
C GLU A 118 -2.40 11.07 -25.68
N ASN A 119 -1.20 10.47 -25.59
CA ASN A 119 -0.27 10.61 -24.46
C ASN A 119 -0.82 10.16 -23.08
N THR A 120 -1.92 9.40 -23.07
CA THR A 120 -2.53 8.88 -21.83
C THR A 120 -2.19 7.43 -21.52
N LEU A 121 -1.42 6.75 -22.39
CA LEU A 121 -0.95 5.40 -22.12
C LEU A 121 -0.06 5.41 -20.86
N ARG A 122 -0.39 4.53 -19.92
CA ARG A 122 0.32 4.30 -18.67
C ARG A 122 0.57 2.80 -18.48
N THR A 123 1.78 2.45 -18.09
CA THR A 123 2.21 1.10 -17.75
C THR A 123 2.49 1.04 -16.25
N MET A 124 1.80 0.17 -15.54
CA MET A 124 1.94 -0.01 -14.09
C MET A 124 2.37 -1.44 -13.81
N ARG A 125 3.34 -1.64 -12.93
CA ARG A 125 3.56 -2.95 -12.33
C ARG A 125 2.51 -3.17 -11.24
N VAL A 126 1.94 -4.36 -11.21
CA VAL A 126 0.96 -4.77 -10.20
C VAL A 126 1.37 -6.09 -9.59
N ILE A 127 1.08 -6.26 -8.30
CA ILE A 127 1.25 -7.54 -7.60
C ILE A 127 0.20 -8.52 -8.11
N LEU A 128 0.58 -9.79 -8.34
CA LEU A 128 -0.36 -10.81 -8.77
C LEU A 128 -1.48 -11.02 -7.73
N ARG A 129 -2.72 -11.12 -8.22
CA ARG A 129 -3.90 -11.35 -7.39
C ARG A 129 -3.75 -12.67 -6.62
N GLY A 130 -4.10 -12.65 -5.33
CA GLY A 130 -3.97 -13.82 -4.45
C GLY A 130 -2.64 -13.90 -3.69
N THR A 131 -1.71 -12.98 -3.96
CA THR A 131 -0.47 -12.89 -3.16
C THR A 131 -0.81 -12.48 -1.72
N THR A 132 -0.40 -13.30 -0.75
CA THR A 132 -0.69 -13.09 0.68
C THR A 132 0.49 -12.42 1.39
N PHE A 133 0.20 -11.42 2.21
CA PHE A 133 1.16 -10.65 3.00
C PHE A 133 0.85 -10.77 4.49
N TRP A 134 1.88 -10.72 5.32
CA TRP A 134 1.80 -10.86 6.78
C TRP A 134 2.55 -9.74 7.49
#